data_AF-A0A7K7FEK3-F1
#
_entry.id   AF-A0A7K7FEK3-F1
#
_cell.length_a   1.000
_cell.length_b   1.000
_cell.length_c   1.000
_cell.angle_alpha   90.00
_cell.angle_beta   90.00
_cell.angle_gamma   90.00
#
_symmetry.space_group_name_H-M   'P 1'
#
loop_
_entity.id
_entity.type
_entity.pdbx_description
1 polymer ?
#
loop_
_entity_poly.entity_id
_entity_poly.type
_entity_poly.pdbx_seq_one_letter_code
_entity_poly.pdbx_strand_id
1 'polypeptide(L)' 'CWDTGRQGGLVTLPRPRRETREFAQGGECFECHPECERIEGNVTCNGSGADTCTRCAHYRDGPHCV' A
#
# COMPACT_ATOMS: atom_id res chain seq x y z
N CYS A 1 1.04 2.49 -10.17
CA CYS A 1 0.50 2.16 -8.83
C CYS A 1 -0.99 2.37 -8.93
N TRP A 2 -1.79 1.35 -8.68
CA TRP A 2 -3.22 1.40 -8.96
C TRP A 2 -3.92 2.53 -8.16
N ASP A 3 -3.50 2.75 -6.91
CA ASP A 3 -4.09 3.75 -6.01
C ASP A 3 -3.79 5.21 -6.41
N THR A 4 -2.70 5.48 -7.14
CA THR A 4 -2.32 6.85 -7.56
C THR A 4 -2.61 7.15 -9.03
N GLY A 5 -3.33 6.27 -9.75
CA GLY A 5 -3.67 6.47 -11.16
C GLY A 5 -2.47 6.54 -12.13
N ARG A 6 -1.24 6.25 -11.66
CA ARG A 6 -0.06 6.16 -12.53
C ARG A 6 -0.09 4.83 -13.27
N GLN A 7 -0.60 4.88 -14.49
CA GLN A 7 -0.45 3.85 -15.50
C GLN A 7 0.97 3.97 -16.07
N GLY A 8 1.91 3.16 -15.61
CA GLY A 8 3.28 3.23 -16.11
C GLY A 8 4.12 2.01 -15.73
N GLY A 9 4.44 1.20 -16.74
CA GLY A 9 5.71 0.47 -16.82
C GLY A 9 5.77 -0.92 -16.17
N LEU A 10 5.47 -1.94 -16.97
CA LEU A 10 6.13 -3.26 -17.00
C LEU A 10 6.62 -3.89 -15.66
N VAL A 11 5.72 -4.10 -14.69
CA VAL A 11 5.96 -5.10 -13.64
C VAL A 11 5.38 -6.43 -14.14
N THR A 12 6.25 -7.33 -14.57
CA THR A 12 5.89 -8.70 -14.96
C THR A 12 5.43 -9.49 -13.74
N LEU A 13 4.15 -9.36 -13.38
CA LEU A 13 3.37 -10.45 -12.77
C LEU A 13 1.88 -10.04 -12.79
N PRO A 14 0.95 -10.92 -13.17
CA PRO A 14 -0.48 -10.69 -13.00
C PRO A 14 -0.81 -10.72 -11.51
N ARG A 15 -0.52 -9.65 -10.77
CA ARG A 15 -0.92 -9.54 -9.37
C ARG A 15 -2.45 -9.34 -9.36
N PRO A 16 -3.22 -10.25 -8.75
CA PRO A 16 -4.67 -10.16 -8.78
C PRO A 16 -5.11 -8.86 -8.10
N ARG A 17 -6.00 -8.12 -8.76
CA ARG A 17 -6.51 -6.78 -8.42
C ARG A 17 -7.22 -6.65 -7.06
N ARG A 18 -7.03 -7.55 -6.09
CA ARG A 18 -7.97 -7.70 -4.96
C ARG A 18 -7.46 -7.52 -3.54
N GLU A 19 -6.16 -7.44 -3.27
CA GLU A 19 -5.71 -7.40 -1.86
C GLU A 19 -4.41 -6.61 -1.62
N THR A 20 -3.67 -6.32 -2.68
CA THR A 20 -2.37 -5.67 -2.58
C THR A 20 -2.57 -4.16 -2.55
N ARG A 21 -2.27 -3.52 -1.42
CA ARG A 21 -2.25 -2.05 -1.29
C ARG A 21 -0.89 -1.56 -1.78
N GLU A 22 -0.88 -0.56 -2.67
CA GLU A 22 0.35 -0.04 -3.24
C GLU A 22 0.55 1.43 -2.85
N PHE A 23 1.80 1.86 -2.75
CA PHE A 23 2.15 3.26 -2.60
C PHE A 23 3.23 3.67 -3.59
N ALA A 24 3.22 4.94 -3.97
CA ALA A 24 4.20 5.51 -4.89
C ALA A 24 5.27 6.26 -4.09
N GLN A 25 6.51 5.79 -4.11
CA GLN A 25 7.65 6.48 -3.50
C GLN A 25 8.72 6.70 -4.57
N GLY A 26 9.13 7.95 -4.77
CA GLY A 26 10.17 8.28 -5.76
C GLY A 26 9.80 8.01 -7.23
N GLY A 27 8.53 7.69 -7.53
CA GLY A 27 8.07 7.32 -8.87
C GLY A 27 7.98 5.81 -9.12
N GLU A 28 8.42 5.00 -8.17
CA GLU A 28 8.25 3.55 -8.17
C GLU A 28 7.06 3.13 -7.30
N CYS A 29 6.51 1.96 -7.58
CA CYS A 29 5.39 1.39 -6.85
C CYS A 29 5.88 0.31 -5.90
N PHE A 30 5.54 0.44 -4.64
CA PHE A 30 5.88 -0.50 -3.59
C PHE A 30 4.62 -1.07 -2.95
N GLU A 31 4.73 -2.26 -2.41
CA GLU A 31 3.65 -2.94 -1.71
C GLU A 31 3.62 -2.50 -0.24
N CYS A 32 2.44 -2.17 0.25
CA CYS A 32 2.20 -1.90 1.67
C CYS A 32 2.12 -3.19 2.49
N HIS A 33 2.23 -3.05 3.80
CA HIS A 33 1.92 -4.13 4.73
C HIS A 33 0.45 -4.57 4.60
N PRO A 34 0.13 -5.88 4.70
CA PRO A 34 -1.24 -6.39 4.61
C PRO A 34 -2.18 -5.82 5.68
N GLU A 35 -1.64 -5.36 6.80
CA GLU A 35 -2.38 -4.73 7.90
C GLU A 35 -2.74 -3.25 7.64
N CYS A 36 -2.28 -2.65 6.53
CA CYS A 36 -2.66 -1.28 6.19
C CYS A 36 -4.07 -1.23 5.56
N GLU A 37 -4.92 -0.32 6.05
CA GLU A 37 -6.28 -0.11 5.54
C GLU A 37 -6.27 0.49 4.14
N ARG A 38 -7.09 -0.04 3.22
CA ARG A 38 -7.21 0.49 1.85
C ARG A 38 -7.87 1.86 1.87
N ILE A 39 -7.16 2.90 1.43
CA ILE A 39 -7.67 4.27 1.35
C ILE A 39 -7.82 4.64 -0.12
N GLU A 40 -9.05 4.84 -0.57
CA GLU A 40 -9.31 5.30 -1.94
C GLU A 40 -9.04 6.80 -2.06
N GLY A 41 -8.10 7.18 -2.93
CA GLY A 41 -7.75 8.58 -3.20
C GLY A 41 -6.65 9.17 -2.31
N ASN A 42 -5.98 8.37 -1.47
CA ASN A 42 -4.81 8.79 -0.70
C ASN A 42 -3.74 7.68 -0.63
N VAL A 43 -2.58 7.98 -0.06
CA VAL A 43 -1.52 6.99 0.20
C VAL A 43 -1.91 6.10 1.39
N THR A 44 -1.98 4.80 1.10
CA THR A 44 -2.33 3.72 2.03
C THR A 44 -1.25 3.50 3.09
N CYS A 45 0.00 3.62 2.67
CA CYS A 45 1.19 3.53 3.50
C CYS A 45 2.29 4.40 2.88
N ASN A 46 3.30 4.74 3.67
CA ASN A 46 4.48 5.47 3.19
C ASN A 46 5.75 4.58 3.21
N GLY A 47 5.55 3.27 3.36
CA GLY A 47 6.58 2.26 3.51
C GLY A 47 5.97 0.85 3.50
N SER A 48 6.80 -0.17 3.36
CA SER A 48 6.37 -1.57 3.44
C SER A 48 6.16 -2.09 4.87
N GLY A 49 6.50 -1.29 5.88
CA GLY A 49 6.40 -1.65 7.30
C GLY A 49 5.00 -1.46 7.88
N ALA A 50 4.62 -2.32 8.83
CA ALA A 50 3.35 -2.23 9.57
C ALA A 50 3.23 -0.94 10.40
N ASP A 51 4.34 -0.26 10.67
CA ASP A 51 4.43 1.04 11.35
C ASP A 51 4.29 2.24 10.43
N THR A 52 4.43 2.01 9.12
CA THR A 52 4.38 3.06 8.09
C THR A 52 3.02 3.14 7.41
N CYS A 53 2.02 2.42 7.92
CA CYS A 53 0.65 2.52 7.48
C CYS A 53 0.04 3.87 7.87
N THR A 54 -0.65 4.53 6.95
CA THR A 54 -1.43 5.74 7.26
C THR A 54 -2.60 5.41 8.18
N ARG A 55 -3.17 4.21 8.01
CA ARG A 55 -4.30 3.70 8.78
C ARG A 55 -4.24 2.17 8.85
N CYS A 56 -4.60 1.59 10.01
CA CYS A 56 -4.61 0.14 10.21
C CYS A 56 -5.97 -0.46 9.80
N ALA A 57 -5.95 -1.59 9.10
CA ALA A 57 -7.15 -2.28 8.64
C ALA A 57 -7.91 -2.99 9.78
N HIS A 58 -7.17 -3.54 10.75
CA HIS A 58 -7.71 -4.37 11.83
C HIS A 58 -7.49 -3.70 13.19
N TYR A 59 -6.35 -3.95 13.83
CA TYR A 59 -5.99 -3.40 15.13
C TYR A 59 -4.66 -2.67 15.07
N ARG A 60 -4.44 -1.79 16.04
CA ARG A 60 -3.19 -1.06 16.21
C ARG A 60 -2.63 -1.41 17.57
N ASP A 61 -1.50 -2.11 17.58
CA ASP A 61 -0.75 -2.38 18.80
C ASP A 61 0.47 -1.44 18.87
N GLY A 62 0.26 -0.28 19.49
CA GLY A 62 1.26 0.77 19.58
C GLY A 62 1.59 1.37 18.21
N PRO A 63 2.87 1.37 17.75
CA PRO A 63 3.23 1.87 16.43
C PRO A 63 2.92 0.88 15.30
N HIS A 64 2.66 -0.39 15.58
CA HIS A 64 2.48 -1.43 14.55
C HIS A 64 0.99 -1.74 14.32
N CYS A 65 0.58 -1.86 13.05
CA CYS A 65 -0.72 -2.42 12.68
C CYS A 65 -0.67 -3.96 12.70
N VAL A 66 -1.69 -4.58 13.29
CA VAL A 66 -1.82 -6.03 13.50
C VAL A 66 -3.24 -6.53 13.29
#